data_AF-A0A4Z0AKC3-F1
#
_entry.id   AF-A0A4Z0AKC3-F1
#
_cell.length_a   1.000
_cell.length_b   1.000
_cell.length_c   1.000
_cell.angle_alpha   90.00
_cell.angle_beta   90.00
_cell.angle_gamma   90.00
#
_symmetry.space_group_name_H-M   'P 1'
#
loop_
_entity.id
_entity.type
_entity.pdbx_description
1 polymer ?
#
loop_
_entity_poly.entity_id
_entity_poly.type
_entity_poly.pdbx_seq_one_letter_code
_entity_poly.pdbx_strand_id
1 'polypeptide(L)'
;MTSARREVADSTVSILARQLSEVATRAGKQSADPLNAITGDTYLANKAQHDVELPDTDNPEHLARARQATGFINGADSNPFKGLARDQLSLIARDDGGTFTINERRAAWEELQSTAPTVATSPKQAPVNGRELMISILFNGTEPPVARPPATSENGAQNAADFLNLEDRAVVADMYAYAQEQGADLTFVTVLAATLGDYRHYSDGRQNGGGNTGYDIEGYRVTFDYKPEGAALAASILNGSAINSTRLDQGFVRYTLNPDHGAFSNVGGIPFLERMVKKFSNEGADQPPLGSEFAKYRKVRYEDHIVKTTHQDIRLPPSKALINNDNGVWTLTELGKAQGYVLDKVTGQLSKPIARADEQPKRSTLDDILRNAPRRYLLDAVAGNRDELATRRIWPGHLFKLIKNYKP
;
A
#
# COMPACT_ATOMS: atom_id res chain seq x y z
N MET A 1 -49.18 -67.31 4.26
CA MET A 1 -48.48 -67.05 5.54
C MET A 1 -47.05 -67.54 5.32
N THR A 2 -45.98 -66.75 5.26
CA THR A 2 -45.65 -65.41 5.80
C THR A 2 -44.51 -64.92 4.89
N SER A 3 -44.72 -63.98 3.96
CA SER A 3 -44.55 -62.53 4.10
C SER A 3 -43.26 -62.03 4.79
N ALA A 4 -42.59 -61.14 4.05
CA ALA A 4 -41.65 -60.08 4.44
C ALA A 4 -40.16 -60.45 4.31
N ARG A 5 -39.49 -60.05 3.21
CA ARG A 5 -39.06 -58.69 2.80
C ARG A 5 -37.60 -58.47 3.23
N ARG A 6 -36.74 -58.38 2.20
CA ARG A 6 -35.85 -57.26 1.88
C ARG A 6 -34.95 -56.70 3.00
N GLU A 7 -33.73 -56.34 2.56
CA GLU A 7 -32.70 -55.53 3.24
C GLU A 7 -31.65 -56.39 3.97
N VAL A 8 -30.35 -56.32 3.68
CA VAL A 8 -29.56 -55.25 3.06
C VAL A 8 -28.45 -55.90 2.23
N ALA A 9 -28.37 -55.53 0.96
CA ALA A 9 -27.13 -55.61 0.21
C ALA A 9 -26.13 -54.75 0.98
N ASP A 10 -25.10 -55.37 1.58
CA ASP A 10 -24.04 -54.65 2.29
C ASP A 10 -23.31 -53.78 1.28
N SER A 11 -23.84 -52.58 1.10
CA SER A 11 -23.41 -51.59 0.15
C SER A 11 -22.00 -51.21 0.53
N THR A 12 -21.04 -51.52 -0.33
CA THR A 12 -19.66 -51.03 -0.26
C THR A 12 -19.67 -49.50 -0.35
N VAL A 13 -20.04 -48.82 0.73
CA VAL A 13 -19.99 -47.38 0.83
C VAL A 13 -18.52 -47.01 0.75
N SER A 14 -18.13 -46.29 -0.30
CA SER A 14 -16.76 -45.79 -0.47
C SER A 14 -16.31 -45.12 0.83
N ILE A 15 -15.05 -45.34 1.23
CA ILE A 15 -14.47 -44.73 2.44
C ILE A 15 -14.66 -43.21 2.44
N LEU A 16 -14.58 -42.58 1.27
CA LEU A 16 -14.85 -41.15 1.10
C LEU A 16 -16.30 -40.79 1.42
N ALA A 17 -17.28 -41.61 1.03
CA ALA A 17 -18.68 -41.36 1.33
C ALA A 17 -18.97 -41.48 2.83
N ARG A 18 -18.29 -42.42 3.52
CA ARG A 18 -18.35 -42.50 4.99
C ARG A 18 -17.73 -41.27 5.65
N GLN A 19 -16.55 -40.84 5.21
CA GLN A 19 -15.88 -39.64 5.71
C GLN A 19 -16.74 -38.38 5.49
N LEU A 20 -17.31 -38.21 4.30
CA LEU A 20 -18.23 -37.09 4.01
C LEU A 20 -19.46 -37.08 4.94
N SER A 21 -20.00 -38.25 5.27
CA SER A 21 -21.10 -38.36 6.23
C SER A 21 -20.66 -37.95 7.64
N GLU A 22 -19.49 -38.41 8.11
CA GLU A 22 -18.92 -38.03 9.41
C GLU A 22 -18.66 -36.52 9.49
N VAL A 23 -18.06 -35.92 8.46
CA VAL A 23 -17.83 -34.47 8.39
C VAL A 23 -19.13 -33.68 8.41
N ALA A 24 -20.15 -34.11 7.67
CA ALA A 24 -21.46 -33.47 7.68
C ALA A 24 -22.10 -33.45 9.07
N THR A 25 -21.89 -34.49 9.89
CA THR A 25 -22.38 -34.50 11.28
C THR A 25 -21.57 -33.60 12.22
N ARG A 26 -20.29 -33.35 11.94
CA ARG A 26 -19.41 -32.46 12.73
C ARG A 26 -19.55 -30.97 12.38
N ALA A 27 -20.07 -30.65 11.19
CA ALA A 27 -20.16 -29.27 10.69
C ALA A 27 -20.86 -28.28 11.65
N GLY A 28 -21.73 -28.74 12.56
CA GLY A 28 -22.37 -27.92 13.58
C GLY A 28 -21.49 -27.49 14.77
N LYS A 29 -20.22 -27.93 14.85
CA LYS A 29 -19.29 -27.68 15.98
C LYS A 29 -17.93 -27.08 15.57
N GLN A 30 -17.83 -26.53 14.35
CA GLN A 30 -16.56 -26.06 13.77
C GLN A 30 -16.01 -24.77 14.41
N SER A 31 -14.69 -24.59 14.32
CA SER A 31 -13.95 -23.38 14.71
C SER A 31 -14.47 -22.12 13.99
N ALA A 32 -14.27 -20.93 14.59
CA ALA A 32 -14.68 -19.66 14.00
C ALA A 32 -14.04 -19.35 12.62
N ASP A 33 -12.90 -19.98 12.30
CA ASP A 33 -12.23 -19.83 11.00
C ASP A 33 -11.59 -21.15 10.53
N PRO A 34 -12.38 -22.05 9.91
CA PRO A 34 -11.90 -23.36 9.49
C PRO A 34 -10.96 -23.30 8.28
N LEU A 35 -10.88 -22.20 7.53
CA LEU A 35 -10.06 -22.12 6.31
C LEU A 35 -8.64 -21.59 6.55
N ASN A 36 -8.41 -20.90 7.67
CA ASN A 36 -7.09 -20.32 8.01
C ASN A 36 -5.94 -21.35 7.99
N ALA A 37 -6.17 -22.58 8.42
CA ALA A 37 -5.14 -23.63 8.41
C ALA A 37 -4.73 -24.09 6.99
N ILE A 38 -5.55 -23.79 5.97
CA ILE A 38 -5.34 -24.25 4.58
C ILE A 38 -5.18 -23.08 3.59
N THR A 39 -5.17 -21.83 4.07
CA THR A 39 -5.04 -20.62 3.25
C THR A 39 -4.07 -19.61 3.87
N GLY A 40 -3.35 -18.85 3.05
CA GLY A 40 -2.48 -17.76 3.50
C GLY A 40 -1.10 -18.19 3.99
N ASP A 41 -0.39 -17.26 4.63
CA ASP A 41 1.03 -17.38 5.00
C ASP A 41 1.30 -18.44 6.07
N THR A 42 0.33 -18.72 6.94
CA THR A 42 0.38 -19.76 7.99
C THR A 42 0.49 -21.16 7.40
N TYR A 43 -0.26 -21.44 6.34
CA TYR A 43 -0.16 -22.69 5.57
C TYR A 43 1.21 -22.80 4.87
N LEU A 44 1.65 -21.73 4.21
CA LEU A 44 2.94 -21.72 3.51
C LEU A 44 4.13 -21.92 4.47
N ALA A 45 4.08 -21.29 5.65
CA ALA A 45 5.12 -21.42 6.67
C ALA A 45 5.24 -22.85 7.23
N ASN A 46 4.14 -23.61 7.26
CA ASN A 46 4.10 -24.97 7.79
C ASN A 46 4.01 -26.04 6.68
N LYS A 47 4.23 -25.67 5.42
CA LYS A 47 4.07 -26.55 4.26
C LYS A 47 4.85 -27.87 4.41
N ALA A 48 6.09 -27.83 4.88
CA ALA A 48 6.90 -29.03 5.09
C ALA A 48 6.31 -29.99 6.12
N GLN A 49 5.59 -29.48 7.13
CA GLN A 49 4.88 -30.31 8.11
C GLN A 49 3.62 -30.92 7.49
N HIS A 50 2.90 -30.17 6.66
CA HIS A 50 1.72 -30.66 5.95
C HIS A 50 2.06 -31.71 4.89
N ASP A 51 3.21 -31.59 4.23
CA ASP A 51 3.68 -32.55 3.22
C ASP A 51 4.05 -33.93 3.81
N VAL A 52 4.34 -34.00 5.12
CA VAL A 52 4.62 -35.26 5.84
C VAL A 52 3.45 -35.77 6.66
N GLU A 53 2.33 -35.04 6.68
CA GLU A 53 1.12 -35.43 7.40
C GLU A 53 0.49 -36.66 6.74
N LEU A 54 0.27 -37.71 7.53
CA LEU A 54 -0.42 -38.92 7.12
C LEU A 54 -1.74 -39.05 7.88
N PRO A 55 -2.82 -39.50 7.22
CA PRO A 55 -4.07 -39.77 7.91
C PRO A 55 -3.90 -40.91 8.92
N ASP A 56 -4.55 -40.81 10.07
CA ASP A 56 -4.59 -41.85 11.10
C ASP A 56 -5.51 -43.01 10.66
N THR A 57 -5.02 -43.84 9.73
CA THR A 57 -5.76 -44.98 9.19
C THR A 57 -4.84 -46.01 8.51
N ASP A 58 -5.23 -47.28 8.58
CA ASP A 58 -4.60 -48.37 7.82
C ASP A 58 -5.26 -48.59 6.44
N ASN A 59 -6.24 -47.76 6.07
CA ASN A 59 -6.97 -47.95 4.82
C ASN A 59 -6.11 -47.54 3.61
N PRO A 60 -5.85 -48.45 2.66
CA PRO A 60 -4.97 -48.16 1.53
C PRO A 60 -5.54 -47.10 0.58
N GLU A 61 -6.87 -46.98 0.43
CA GLU A 61 -7.49 -45.98 -0.43
C GLU A 61 -7.34 -44.56 0.14
N HIS A 62 -7.50 -44.40 1.46
CA HIS A 62 -7.32 -43.09 2.09
C HIS A 62 -5.84 -42.68 2.11
N LEU A 63 -4.94 -43.61 2.44
CA LEU A 63 -3.48 -43.34 2.36
C LEU A 63 -3.05 -42.94 0.94
N ALA A 64 -3.55 -43.64 -0.09
CA ALA A 64 -3.27 -43.31 -1.48
C ALA A 64 -3.82 -41.93 -1.86
N ARG A 65 -5.04 -41.59 -1.42
CA ARG A 65 -5.66 -40.28 -1.69
C ARG A 65 -4.94 -39.13 -0.99
N ALA A 66 -4.52 -39.31 0.26
CA ALA A 66 -3.75 -38.29 1.00
C ALA A 66 -2.37 -38.05 0.36
N ARG A 67 -1.71 -39.13 -0.10
CA ARG A 67 -0.48 -39.03 -0.89
C ARG A 67 -0.72 -38.27 -2.20
N GLN A 68 -1.79 -38.59 -2.92
CA GLN A 68 -2.13 -37.92 -4.18
C GLN A 68 -2.47 -36.44 -3.96
N ALA A 69 -3.17 -36.09 -2.88
CA ALA A 69 -3.44 -34.69 -2.51
C ALA A 69 -2.14 -33.93 -2.27
N THR A 70 -1.20 -34.51 -1.51
CA THR A 70 0.13 -33.93 -1.28
C THR A 70 0.93 -33.81 -2.58
N GLY A 71 0.87 -34.82 -3.46
CA GLY A 71 1.48 -34.77 -4.79
C GLY A 71 0.91 -33.63 -5.64
N PHE A 72 -0.42 -33.43 -5.62
CA PHE A 72 -1.11 -32.36 -6.34
C PHE A 72 -0.67 -30.96 -5.87
N ILE A 73 -0.64 -30.73 -4.55
CA ILE A 73 -0.16 -29.47 -3.96
C ILE A 73 1.29 -29.18 -4.35
N ASN A 74 2.11 -30.22 -4.52
CA ASN A 74 3.49 -30.11 -4.96
C ASN A 74 3.66 -30.06 -6.49
N GLY A 75 2.56 -30.07 -7.26
CA GLY A 75 2.56 -30.04 -8.72
C GLY A 75 3.01 -31.35 -9.39
N ALA A 76 3.05 -32.46 -8.64
CA ALA A 76 3.48 -33.78 -9.11
C ALA A 76 2.32 -34.71 -9.52
N ASP A 77 1.10 -34.46 -9.04
CA ASP A 77 -0.08 -35.30 -9.27
C ASP A 77 -1.34 -34.49 -9.63
N SER A 78 -2.41 -35.17 -10.01
CA SER A 78 -3.74 -34.58 -10.23
C SER A 78 -4.54 -34.45 -8.93
N ASN A 79 -5.43 -33.46 -8.85
CA ASN A 79 -6.32 -33.28 -7.69
C ASN A 79 -7.21 -34.52 -7.47
N PRO A 80 -7.13 -35.19 -6.30
CA PRO A 80 -7.91 -36.39 -6.02
C PRO A 80 -9.41 -36.14 -5.85
N PHE A 81 -9.82 -34.89 -5.64
CA PHE A 81 -11.21 -34.50 -5.44
C PHE A 81 -11.88 -33.96 -6.70
N LYS A 82 -11.19 -34.06 -7.85
CA LYS A 82 -11.69 -33.61 -9.13
C LYS A 82 -13.03 -34.24 -9.48
N GLY A 83 -14.02 -33.42 -9.78
CA GLY A 83 -15.37 -33.86 -10.13
C GLY A 83 -16.31 -34.15 -8.95
N LEU A 84 -15.89 -33.92 -7.70
CA LEU A 84 -16.81 -33.91 -6.57
C LEU A 84 -17.76 -32.69 -6.62
N ALA A 85 -18.94 -32.83 -6.02
CA ALA A 85 -19.89 -31.72 -5.92
C ALA A 85 -19.36 -30.62 -4.99
N ARG A 86 -19.71 -29.36 -5.26
CA ARG A 86 -19.25 -28.20 -4.46
C ARG A 86 -19.54 -28.35 -2.96
N ASP A 87 -20.68 -28.90 -2.59
CA ASP A 87 -21.03 -29.12 -1.17
C ASP A 87 -20.11 -30.17 -0.52
N GLN A 88 -19.73 -31.22 -1.26
CA GLN A 88 -18.79 -32.22 -0.78
C GLN A 88 -17.38 -31.63 -0.65
N LEU A 89 -16.94 -30.84 -1.63
CA LEU A 89 -15.66 -30.13 -1.59
C LEU A 89 -15.59 -29.13 -0.42
N SER A 90 -16.69 -28.41 -0.16
CA SER A 90 -16.82 -27.47 0.96
C SER A 90 -16.77 -28.19 2.32
N LEU A 91 -17.44 -29.33 2.45
CA LEU A 91 -17.35 -30.17 3.65
C LEU A 91 -15.91 -30.60 3.91
N ILE A 92 -15.22 -31.14 2.90
CA ILE A 92 -13.83 -31.57 3.03
C ILE A 92 -12.92 -30.40 3.41
N ALA A 93 -12.98 -29.27 2.68
CA ALA A 93 -12.12 -28.11 2.94
C ALA A 93 -12.26 -27.56 4.38
N ARG A 94 -13.47 -27.62 4.94
CA ARG A 94 -13.78 -27.09 6.27
C ARG A 94 -13.67 -28.12 7.40
N ASP A 95 -13.20 -29.35 7.14
CA ASP A 95 -13.06 -30.41 8.14
C ASP A 95 -11.89 -30.15 9.11
N ASP A 96 -12.04 -29.13 9.95
CA ASP A 96 -11.01 -28.72 10.91
C ASP A 96 -10.87 -29.72 12.07
N GLY A 97 -9.67 -30.27 12.23
CA GLY A 97 -9.37 -31.33 13.21
C GLY A 97 -10.06 -32.67 12.93
N GLY A 98 -10.46 -32.92 11.67
CA GLY A 98 -11.23 -34.09 11.29
C GLY A 98 -10.43 -35.22 10.65
N THR A 99 -11.04 -35.92 9.69
CA THR A 99 -10.51 -37.14 9.06
C THR A 99 -9.70 -36.86 7.80
N PHE A 100 -9.66 -35.62 7.32
CA PHE A 100 -8.86 -35.20 6.17
C PHE A 100 -7.59 -34.47 6.61
N THR A 101 -6.46 -34.78 5.98
CA THR A 101 -5.20 -34.05 6.22
C THR A 101 -5.27 -32.62 5.72
N ILE A 102 -4.37 -31.74 6.16
CA ILE A 102 -4.32 -30.35 5.69
C ILE A 102 -4.17 -30.25 4.16
N ASN A 103 -3.35 -31.12 3.55
CA ASN A 103 -3.20 -31.15 2.09
C ASN A 103 -4.43 -31.72 1.37
N GLU A 104 -5.17 -32.67 1.96
CA GLU A 104 -6.47 -33.10 1.41
C GLU A 104 -7.49 -31.95 1.42
N ARG A 105 -7.59 -31.24 2.55
CA ARG A 105 -8.47 -30.08 2.69
C ARG A 105 -8.11 -28.95 1.73
N ARG A 106 -6.81 -28.68 1.55
CA ARG A 106 -6.28 -27.72 0.58
C ARG A 106 -6.62 -28.13 -0.86
N ALA A 107 -6.41 -29.40 -1.22
CA ALA A 107 -6.74 -29.90 -2.55
C ALA A 107 -8.25 -29.77 -2.83
N ALA A 108 -9.11 -30.11 -1.86
CA ALA A 108 -10.55 -29.91 -2.00
C ALA A 108 -10.92 -28.42 -2.14
N TRP A 109 -10.24 -27.53 -1.42
CA TRP A 109 -10.42 -26.08 -1.57
C TRP A 109 -9.98 -25.60 -2.96
N GLU A 110 -8.86 -26.06 -3.50
CA GLU A 110 -8.42 -25.69 -4.86
C GLU A 110 -9.37 -26.20 -5.95
N GLU A 111 -9.93 -27.40 -5.80
CA GLU A 111 -10.98 -27.90 -6.70
C GLU A 111 -12.28 -27.09 -6.53
N LEU A 112 -12.63 -26.67 -5.31
CA LEU A 112 -13.78 -25.81 -5.07
C LEU A 112 -13.63 -24.44 -5.75
N GLN A 113 -12.40 -23.90 -5.80
CA GLN A 113 -12.07 -22.69 -6.56
C GLN A 113 -12.07 -22.97 -8.07
N SER A 114 -11.53 -24.10 -8.52
CA SER A 114 -11.47 -24.47 -9.95
C SER A 114 -12.83 -24.82 -10.55
N THR A 115 -13.76 -25.34 -9.74
CA THR A 115 -15.15 -25.64 -10.12
C THR A 115 -16.09 -24.46 -9.87
N ALA A 116 -15.55 -23.30 -9.47
CA ALA A 116 -16.32 -22.06 -9.50
C ALA A 116 -16.68 -21.78 -10.97
N PRO A 117 -17.95 -21.51 -11.29
CA PRO A 117 -18.39 -21.40 -12.67
C PRO A 117 -17.55 -20.38 -13.43
N THR A 118 -16.97 -20.83 -14.55
CA THR A 118 -16.35 -19.97 -15.56
C THR A 118 -17.44 -19.11 -16.18
N VAL A 119 -17.34 -17.80 -16.02
CA VAL A 119 -18.33 -16.82 -16.48
C VAL A 119 -18.27 -16.73 -18.00
N ALA A 120 -19.08 -17.52 -18.69
CA ALA A 120 -19.58 -17.19 -20.01
C ALA A 120 -21.03 -16.71 -19.84
N THR A 121 -21.26 -15.43 -20.17
CA THR A 121 -22.55 -14.73 -20.24
C THR A 121 -23.38 -14.72 -18.95
N SER A 122 -23.51 -13.52 -18.37
CA SER A 122 -24.29 -13.14 -17.19
C SER A 122 -25.53 -14.01 -16.92
N PRO A 123 -25.70 -14.42 -15.66
CA PRO A 123 -26.76 -13.81 -14.86
C PRO A 123 -26.22 -13.36 -13.50
N LYS A 124 -26.35 -12.04 -13.25
CA LYS A 124 -26.23 -11.35 -11.95
C LYS A 124 -25.29 -12.02 -10.94
N GLN A 125 -24.00 -11.71 -11.06
CA GLN A 125 -22.97 -11.97 -10.05
C GLN A 125 -23.48 -11.51 -8.67
N ALA A 126 -23.21 -12.31 -7.63
CA ALA A 126 -23.24 -11.77 -6.27
C ALA A 126 -22.34 -10.52 -6.25
N PRO A 127 -22.78 -9.41 -5.63
CA PRO A 127 -22.04 -8.15 -5.69
C PRO A 127 -20.60 -8.38 -5.23
N VAL A 128 -19.62 -8.01 -6.06
CA VAL A 128 -18.22 -8.07 -5.66
C VAL A 128 -18.08 -7.23 -4.41
N ASN A 129 -17.71 -7.85 -3.29
CA ASN A 129 -17.59 -7.15 -2.02
C ASN A 129 -16.28 -6.36 -2.01
N GLY A 130 -16.28 -5.21 -2.69
CA GLY A 130 -15.14 -4.31 -2.78
C GLY A 130 -14.60 -3.87 -1.42
N ARG A 131 -15.46 -3.82 -0.39
CA ARG A 131 -15.06 -3.50 0.98
C ARG A 131 -14.24 -4.63 1.60
N GLU A 132 -14.62 -5.89 1.41
CA GLU A 132 -13.82 -7.04 1.87
C GLU A 132 -12.46 -7.09 1.15
N LEU A 133 -12.41 -6.81 -0.15
CA LEU A 133 -11.15 -6.69 -0.90
C LEU A 133 -10.27 -5.57 -0.33
N MET A 134 -10.83 -4.39 -0.10
CA MET A 134 -10.12 -3.27 0.49
C MET A 134 -9.55 -3.63 1.87
N ILE A 135 -10.34 -4.25 2.73
CA ILE A 135 -9.91 -4.64 4.08
C ILE A 135 -8.80 -5.69 4.03
N SER A 136 -8.94 -6.70 3.18
CA SER A 136 -7.92 -7.73 2.99
C SER A 136 -6.60 -7.13 2.47
N ILE A 137 -6.67 -6.31 1.42
CA ILE A 137 -5.49 -5.82 0.70
C ILE A 137 -4.80 -4.66 1.42
N LEU A 138 -5.55 -3.66 1.90
CA LEU A 138 -4.97 -2.46 2.49
C LEU A 138 -4.71 -2.57 4.00
N PHE A 139 -5.52 -3.38 4.69
CA PHE A 139 -5.53 -3.43 6.15
C PHE A 139 -5.24 -4.82 6.73
N ASN A 140 -4.82 -5.77 5.89
CA ASN A 140 -4.49 -7.12 6.31
C ASN A 140 -5.62 -7.81 7.11
N GLY A 141 -6.88 -7.60 6.69
CA GLY A 141 -8.06 -8.28 7.22
C GLY A 141 -8.84 -7.54 8.30
N THR A 142 -8.31 -6.47 8.90
CA THR A 142 -9.04 -5.69 9.93
C THR A 142 -8.99 -4.19 9.64
N GLU A 143 -10.15 -3.58 9.41
CA GLU A 143 -10.21 -2.14 9.14
C GLU A 143 -9.88 -1.31 10.40
N PRO A 144 -8.81 -0.49 10.39
CA PRO A 144 -8.44 0.34 11.52
C PRO A 144 -9.30 1.62 11.59
N PRO A 145 -9.39 2.29 12.75
CA PRO A 145 -9.89 3.66 12.81
C PRO A 145 -9.11 4.59 11.86
N VAL A 146 -9.76 5.66 11.39
CA VAL A 146 -9.10 6.65 10.54
C VAL A 146 -8.02 7.38 11.34
N ALA A 147 -6.77 7.31 10.85
CA ALA A 147 -5.63 7.98 11.44
C ALA A 147 -5.74 9.50 11.28
N ARG A 148 -5.12 10.24 12.20
CA ARG A 148 -5.19 11.70 12.22
C ARG A 148 -3.93 12.32 11.62
N PRO A 149 -4.02 13.13 10.55
CA PRO A 149 -2.93 13.99 10.14
C PRO A 149 -2.69 15.09 11.21
N PRO A 150 -1.56 15.81 11.20
CA PRO A 150 -0.47 15.81 10.20
C PRO A 150 0.56 14.69 10.38
N ALA A 151 1.44 14.55 9.39
CA ALA A 151 2.65 13.73 9.49
C ALA A 151 3.61 14.31 10.55
N THR A 152 4.05 13.46 11.48
CA THR A 152 4.99 13.74 12.57
C THR A 152 6.12 12.70 12.57
N SER A 153 7.15 12.89 13.40
CA SER A 153 8.19 11.88 13.60
C SER A 153 7.67 10.58 14.20
N GLU A 154 6.53 10.62 14.89
CA GLU A 154 5.96 9.48 15.60
C GLU A 154 5.13 8.57 14.68
N ASN A 155 4.51 9.14 13.64
CA ASN A 155 3.64 8.42 12.72
C ASN A 155 4.23 8.24 11.30
N GLY A 156 5.52 8.51 11.12
CA GLY A 156 6.17 8.47 9.80
C GLY A 156 6.27 7.08 9.17
N ALA A 157 6.16 6.00 9.96
CA ALA A 157 6.17 4.61 9.48
C ALA A 157 4.76 3.98 9.44
N GLN A 158 3.72 4.75 9.74
CA GLN A 158 2.34 4.27 9.72
C GLN A 158 1.91 3.97 8.28
N ASN A 159 1.02 2.98 8.10
CA ASN A 159 0.48 2.65 6.78
C ASN A 159 -0.30 3.84 6.23
N ALA A 160 0.05 4.29 5.01
CA ALA A 160 -0.61 5.40 4.35
C ALA A 160 -2.13 5.21 4.23
N ALA A 161 -2.58 3.96 4.00
CA ALA A 161 -4.00 3.63 3.89
C ALA A 161 -4.80 3.93 5.17
N ASP A 162 -4.16 3.99 6.34
CA ASP A 162 -4.84 4.32 7.61
C ASP A 162 -5.41 5.74 7.61
N PHE A 163 -4.80 6.65 6.83
CA PHE A 163 -5.20 8.06 6.70
C PHE A 163 -6.32 8.30 5.68
N LEU A 164 -6.77 7.26 4.96
CA LEU A 164 -7.96 7.34 4.11
C LEU A 164 -9.18 7.62 4.98
N ASN A 165 -9.89 8.72 4.68
CA ASN A 165 -11.14 9.04 5.37
C ASN A 165 -12.28 8.10 4.94
N LEU A 166 -13.45 8.21 5.56
CA LEU A 166 -14.57 7.29 5.26
C LEU A 166 -15.07 7.38 3.82
N GLU A 167 -15.04 8.57 3.21
CA GLU A 167 -15.44 8.77 1.80
C GLU A 167 -14.40 8.19 0.85
N ASP A 168 -13.11 8.39 1.16
CA ASP A 168 -11.97 7.81 0.43
C ASP A 168 -12.08 6.27 0.45
N ARG A 169 -12.32 5.68 1.62
CA ARG A 169 -12.48 4.22 1.77
C ARG A 169 -13.70 3.69 1.01
N ALA A 170 -14.80 4.43 1.01
CA ALA A 170 -15.99 4.04 0.25
C ALA A 170 -15.72 4.02 -1.26
N VAL A 171 -15.08 5.06 -1.81
CA VAL A 171 -14.77 5.08 -3.25
C VAL A 171 -13.68 4.06 -3.61
N VAL A 172 -12.68 3.84 -2.76
CA VAL A 172 -11.64 2.81 -2.96
C VAL A 172 -12.22 1.40 -2.94
N ALA A 173 -13.16 1.11 -2.03
CA ALA A 173 -13.88 -0.16 -2.03
C ALA A 173 -14.63 -0.37 -3.36
N ASP A 174 -15.34 0.64 -3.84
CA ASP A 174 -16.04 0.56 -5.14
C ASP A 174 -15.05 0.41 -6.32
N MET A 175 -13.86 1.02 -6.23
CA MET A 175 -12.78 0.83 -7.22
C MET A 175 -12.25 -0.60 -7.23
N TYR A 176 -12.09 -1.25 -6.07
CA TYR A 176 -11.69 -2.66 -6.01
C TYR A 176 -12.77 -3.56 -6.63
N ALA A 177 -14.05 -3.31 -6.32
CA ALA A 177 -15.15 -4.05 -6.95
C ALA A 177 -15.11 -3.88 -8.48
N TYR A 178 -15.05 -2.64 -8.95
CA TYR A 178 -14.98 -2.33 -10.38
C TYR A 178 -13.75 -2.95 -11.06
N ALA A 179 -12.56 -2.79 -10.49
CA ALA A 179 -11.33 -3.36 -11.07
C ALA A 179 -11.41 -4.88 -11.16
N GLN A 180 -11.93 -5.56 -10.13
CA GLN A 180 -12.12 -7.01 -10.15
C GLN A 180 -13.15 -7.45 -11.20
N GLU A 181 -14.30 -6.77 -11.28
CA GLU A 181 -15.33 -7.05 -12.29
C GLU A 181 -14.80 -6.90 -13.73
N GLN A 182 -13.89 -5.95 -13.95
CA GLN A 182 -13.30 -5.68 -15.26
C GLN A 182 -12.04 -6.53 -15.55
N GLY A 183 -11.60 -7.37 -14.62
CA GLY A 183 -10.38 -8.18 -14.78
C GLY A 183 -9.08 -7.36 -14.77
N ALA A 184 -9.09 -6.19 -14.14
CA ALA A 184 -7.89 -5.39 -13.94
C ALA A 184 -7.09 -5.88 -12.72
N ASP A 185 -5.78 -5.68 -12.76
CA ASP A 185 -4.88 -5.96 -11.64
C ASP A 185 -5.19 -5.00 -10.48
N LEU A 186 -5.57 -5.55 -9.33
CA LEU A 186 -5.98 -4.77 -8.15
C LEU A 186 -4.86 -3.89 -7.60
N THR A 187 -3.60 -4.18 -7.95
CA THR A 187 -2.43 -3.35 -7.60
C THR A 187 -2.60 -1.90 -8.06
N PHE A 188 -3.29 -1.66 -9.19
CA PHE A 188 -3.57 -0.29 -9.64
C PHE A 188 -4.41 0.50 -8.62
N VAL A 189 -5.43 -0.15 -8.02
CA VAL A 189 -6.25 0.46 -6.97
C VAL A 189 -5.44 0.62 -5.69
N THR A 190 -4.61 -0.36 -5.34
CA THR A 190 -3.75 -0.31 -4.15
C THR A 190 -2.76 0.86 -4.20
N VAL A 191 -2.08 1.05 -5.34
CA VAL A 191 -1.15 2.17 -5.52
C VAL A 191 -1.89 3.51 -5.46
N LEU A 192 -3.05 3.63 -6.12
CA LEU A 192 -3.85 4.86 -6.06
C LEU A 192 -4.32 5.18 -4.64
N ALA A 193 -4.77 4.16 -3.89
CA ALA A 193 -5.17 4.30 -2.49
C ALA A 193 -4.00 4.70 -1.59
N ALA A 194 -2.80 4.16 -1.82
CA ALA A 194 -1.60 4.56 -1.09
C ALA A 194 -1.25 6.03 -1.36
N THR A 195 -1.27 6.48 -2.62
CA THR A 195 -1.01 7.89 -2.99
C THR A 195 -2.04 8.84 -2.36
N LEU A 196 -3.32 8.44 -2.30
CA LEU A 196 -4.37 9.21 -1.62
C LEU A 196 -4.15 9.24 -0.09
N GLY A 197 -3.77 8.12 0.50
CA GLY A 197 -3.42 8.01 1.91
C GLY A 197 -2.24 8.92 2.29
N ASP A 198 -1.18 8.93 1.49
CA ASP A 198 -0.04 9.84 1.66
C ASP A 198 -0.49 11.30 1.55
N TYR A 199 -1.29 11.64 0.54
CA TYR A 199 -1.85 12.99 0.41
C TYR A 199 -2.56 13.44 1.69
N ARG A 200 -3.40 12.59 2.29
CA ARG A 200 -4.07 12.86 3.58
C ARG A 200 -3.07 12.98 4.73
N HIS A 201 -2.13 12.05 4.85
CA HIS A 201 -1.11 12.00 5.90
C HIS A 201 -0.32 13.31 5.96
N TYR A 202 0.07 13.85 4.80
CA TYR A 202 0.80 15.10 4.66
C TYR A 202 -0.11 16.35 4.63
N SER A 203 -1.24 16.30 5.33
CA SER A 203 -2.20 17.40 5.46
C SER A 203 -2.75 17.88 4.12
N ASP A 204 -3.32 16.97 3.33
CA ASP A 204 -3.79 17.23 1.97
C ASP A 204 -2.68 17.85 1.10
N GLY A 205 -1.49 17.27 1.20
CA GLY A 205 -0.29 17.73 0.50
C GLY A 205 0.36 19.01 1.05
N ARG A 206 -0.23 19.72 2.02
CA ARG A 206 0.31 21.00 2.54
C ARG A 206 1.67 20.87 3.24
N GLN A 207 2.03 19.69 3.72
CA GLN A 207 3.35 19.43 4.34
C GLN A 207 4.43 19.04 3.34
N ASN A 208 4.05 18.70 2.12
CA ASN A 208 4.99 18.38 1.05
C ASN A 208 5.28 19.66 0.27
N GLY A 209 6.53 20.11 0.35
CA GLY A 209 7.02 21.14 -0.56
C GLY A 209 6.97 20.64 -1.99
N GLY A 210 6.79 21.55 -2.95
CA GLY A 210 6.90 21.26 -4.37
C GLY A 210 8.23 20.60 -4.73
N GLY A 211 8.18 19.52 -5.51
CA GLY A 211 9.31 18.74 -5.98
C GLY A 211 10.23 19.50 -6.94
N ASN A 212 9.76 20.60 -7.54
CA ASN A 212 10.51 21.41 -8.53
C ASN A 212 11.29 22.58 -7.90
N THR A 213 11.65 22.44 -6.63
CA THR A 213 12.50 23.39 -5.88
C THR A 213 13.87 22.82 -5.54
N GLY A 214 14.16 21.57 -5.95
CA GLY A 214 15.41 20.87 -5.67
C GLY A 214 16.60 21.32 -6.52
N TYR A 215 17.80 20.95 -6.05
CA TYR A 215 19.07 21.16 -6.75
C TYR A 215 19.83 19.84 -6.87
N ASP A 216 20.64 19.69 -7.93
CA ASP A 216 21.54 18.54 -8.09
C ASP A 216 22.82 18.67 -7.23
N ILE A 217 23.71 17.68 -7.35
CA ILE A 217 24.98 17.62 -6.62
C ILE A 217 25.94 18.73 -7.02
N GLU A 218 25.82 19.25 -8.23
CA GLU A 218 26.62 20.38 -8.68
C GLU A 218 26.03 21.70 -8.18
N GLY A 219 24.79 21.70 -7.66
CA GLY A 219 24.06 22.86 -7.16
C GLY A 219 23.27 23.59 -8.24
N TYR A 220 22.90 22.94 -9.36
CA TYR A 220 21.97 23.49 -10.35
C TYR A 220 20.53 23.11 -10.02
N ARG A 221 19.58 24.01 -10.31
CA ARG A 221 18.16 23.72 -10.09
C ARG A 221 17.70 22.60 -11.00
N VAL A 222 16.93 21.68 -10.45
CA VAL A 222 16.31 20.57 -11.18
C VAL A 222 14.80 20.66 -11.06
N THR A 223 14.12 20.50 -12.20
CA THR A 223 12.67 20.33 -12.24
C THR A 223 12.30 19.01 -12.92
N PHE A 224 11.11 18.55 -12.61
CA PHE A 224 10.55 17.29 -13.05
C PHE A 224 9.16 17.55 -13.60
N ASP A 225 8.92 17.05 -14.80
CA ASP A 225 7.70 17.26 -15.55
C ASP A 225 7.21 15.94 -16.13
N TYR A 226 5.91 15.80 -16.33
CA TYR A 226 5.41 14.64 -17.07
C TYR A 226 5.92 14.65 -18.51
N LYS A 227 6.20 13.48 -19.06
CA LYS A 227 6.36 13.33 -20.50
C LYS A 227 5.11 13.80 -21.26
N PRO A 228 5.24 14.15 -22.55
CA PRO A 228 4.13 14.70 -23.34
C PRO A 228 2.84 13.88 -23.26
N GLU A 229 2.90 12.54 -23.28
CA GLU A 229 1.69 11.71 -23.17
C GLU A 229 1.02 11.86 -21.80
N GLY A 230 1.81 11.85 -20.72
CA GLY A 230 1.31 12.03 -19.35
C GLY A 230 0.75 13.44 -19.11
N ALA A 231 1.43 14.46 -19.65
CA ALA A 231 0.97 15.85 -19.58
C ALA A 231 -0.36 16.06 -20.33
N ALA A 232 -0.52 15.43 -21.49
CA ALA A 232 -1.76 15.47 -22.25
C ALA A 232 -2.93 14.80 -21.50
N LEU A 233 -2.69 13.65 -20.87
CA LEU A 233 -3.69 12.99 -20.02
C LEU A 233 -4.05 13.82 -18.78
N ALA A 234 -3.05 14.38 -18.10
CA ALA A 234 -3.28 15.27 -16.96
C ALA A 234 -4.14 16.48 -17.36
N ALA A 235 -3.81 17.13 -18.47
CA ALA A 235 -4.59 18.23 -19.01
C ALA A 235 -6.02 17.80 -19.40
N SER A 236 -6.19 16.61 -19.97
CA SER A 236 -7.51 16.08 -20.32
C SER A 236 -8.39 15.89 -19.08
N ILE A 237 -7.85 15.36 -17.99
CA ILE A 237 -8.60 15.20 -16.73
C ILE A 237 -8.95 16.56 -16.12
N LEU A 238 -7.98 17.48 -16.06
CA LEU A 238 -8.16 18.80 -15.43
C LEU A 238 -9.17 19.68 -16.18
N ASN A 239 -9.22 19.55 -17.51
CA ASN A 239 -10.13 20.33 -18.36
C ASN A 239 -11.46 19.62 -18.64
N GLY A 240 -11.59 18.33 -18.29
CA GLY A 240 -12.79 17.53 -18.49
C GLY A 240 -13.88 17.84 -17.46
N SER A 241 -15.14 17.54 -17.77
CA SER A 241 -16.27 17.74 -16.86
C SER A 241 -16.31 16.73 -15.70
N ALA A 242 -15.73 15.53 -15.88
CA ALA A 242 -15.74 14.46 -14.88
C ALA A 242 -15.12 14.89 -13.53
N ILE A 243 -14.09 15.75 -13.53
CA ILE A 243 -13.44 16.22 -12.29
C ILE A 243 -14.40 16.98 -11.37
N ASN A 244 -15.47 17.56 -11.91
CA ASN A 244 -16.43 18.35 -11.15
C ASN A 244 -17.45 17.50 -10.40
N SER A 245 -17.60 16.22 -10.77
CA SER A 245 -18.60 15.30 -10.19
C SER A 245 -18.03 13.97 -9.73
N THR A 246 -16.72 13.76 -9.88
CA THR A 246 -16.07 12.54 -9.40
C THR A 246 -16.14 12.45 -7.88
N ARG A 247 -16.32 11.22 -7.36
CA ARG A 247 -16.29 10.90 -5.94
C ARG A 247 -14.87 10.90 -5.36
N LEU A 248 -13.84 10.89 -6.20
CA LEU A 248 -12.47 11.14 -5.75
C LEU A 248 -12.33 12.59 -5.26
N ASP A 249 -11.54 12.81 -4.21
CA ASP A 249 -11.25 14.15 -3.72
C ASP A 249 -10.62 15.01 -4.84
N GLN A 250 -11.30 16.09 -5.20
CA GLN A 250 -10.88 16.89 -6.36
C GLN A 250 -9.60 17.71 -6.06
N GLY A 251 -9.28 17.95 -4.79
CA GLY A 251 -8.01 18.53 -4.36
C GLY A 251 -6.87 17.55 -4.60
N PHE A 252 -7.06 16.28 -4.22
CA PHE A 252 -6.14 15.18 -4.49
C PHE A 252 -5.90 14.99 -5.99
N VAL A 253 -6.95 15.02 -6.82
CA VAL A 253 -6.80 14.89 -8.28
C VAL A 253 -5.94 16.04 -8.82
N ARG A 254 -6.21 17.29 -8.43
CA ARG A 254 -5.41 18.45 -8.88
C ARG A 254 -3.98 18.40 -8.37
N TYR A 255 -3.78 18.02 -7.11
CA TYR A 255 -2.47 17.84 -6.50
C TYR A 255 -1.65 16.80 -7.27
N THR A 256 -2.24 15.63 -7.51
CA THR A 256 -1.60 14.51 -8.20
C THR A 256 -1.32 14.79 -9.68
N LEU A 257 -2.14 15.62 -10.34
CA LEU A 257 -1.92 15.98 -11.75
C LEU A 257 -1.00 17.19 -11.93
N ASN A 258 -0.58 17.84 -10.85
CA ASN A 258 0.47 18.85 -10.91
C ASN A 258 1.84 18.14 -10.96
N PRO A 259 2.68 18.38 -11.99
CA PRO A 259 4.02 17.78 -12.08
C PRO A 259 4.91 18.13 -10.87
N ASP A 260 4.69 19.28 -10.22
CA ASP A 260 5.43 19.65 -9.01
C ASP A 260 5.20 18.67 -7.84
N HIS A 261 4.16 17.83 -7.88
CA HIS A 261 3.87 16.86 -6.83
C HIS A 261 3.78 15.43 -7.38
N GLY A 262 2.93 15.19 -8.38
CA GLY A 262 2.65 13.84 -8.85
C GLY A 262 3.74 13.21 -9.72
N ALA A 263 4.71 13.99 -10.20
CA ALA A 263 5.89 13.44 -10.88
C ALA A 263 6.71 12.51 -9.98
N PHE A 264 6.50 12.56 -8.66
CA PHE A 264 7.13 11.66 -7.69
C PHE A 264 6.15 10.70 -7.02
N SER A 265 4.93 11.13 -6.74
CA SER A 265 3.97 10.34 -5.96
C SER A 265 3.01 9.48 -6.81
N ASN A 266 2.90 9.73 -8.12
CA ASN A 266 1.98 9.03 -9.02
C ASN A 266 2.62 8.69 -10.38
N VAL A 267 3.89 8.27 -10.36
CA VAL A 267 4.62 7.91 -11.58
C VAL A 267 3.88 6.81 -12.34
N GLY A 268 3.56 7.06 -13.61
CA GLY A 268 2.87 6.10 -14.48
C GLY A 268 1.40 5.83 -14.12
N GLY A 269 0.85 6.45 -13.07
CA GLY A 269 -0.52 6.20 -12.60
C GLY A 269 -1.61 7.04 -13.28
N ILE A 270 -1.23 8.08 -14.04
CA ILE A 270 -2.20 8.99 -14.70
C ILE A 270 -3.22 8.26 -15.59
N PRO A 271 -2.85 7.26 -16.41
CA PRO A 271 -3.82 6.56 -17.24
C PRO A 271 -4.91 5.83 -16.43
N PHE A 272 -4.53 5.20 -15.31
CA PHE A 272 -5.49 4.53 -14.43
C PHE A 272 -6.34 5.55 -13.67
N LEU A 273 -5.72 6.63 -13.17
CA LEU A 273 -6.41 7.73 -12.51
C LEU A 273 -7.48 8.35 -13.43
N GLU A 274 -7.19 8.55 -14.71
CA GLU A 274 -8.17 9.04 -15.70
C GLU A 274 -9.43 8.16 -15.73
N ARG A 275 -9.23 6.84 -15.83
CA ARG A 275 -10.35 5.88 -15.84
C ARG A 275 -11.17 5.96 -14.57
N MET A 276 -10.53 6.04 -13.41
CA MET A 276 -11.23 6.13 -12.12
C MET A 276 -11.98 7.46 -11.97
N VAL A 277 -11.36 8.59 -12.33
CA VAL A 277 -12.01 9.91 -12.27
C VAL A 277 -13.27 9.91 -13.12
N LYS A 278 -13.20 9.41 -14.35
CA LYS A 278 -14.36 9.33 -15.25
C LYS A 278 -15.41 8.32 -14.76
N LYS A 279 -14.99 7.11 -14.36
CA LYS A 279 -15.92 6.05 -13.92
C LYS A 279 -16.72 6.41 -12.68
N PHE A 280 -16.11 7.10 -11.72
CA PHE A 280 -16.74 7.49 -10.47
C PHE A 280 -17.29 8.92 -10.48
N SER A 281 -17.55 9.45 -11.68
CA SER A 281 -18.25 10.73 -11.91
C SER A 281 -19.66 10.51 -12.46
N ASN A 282 -20.39 11.59 -12.73
CA ASN A 282 -21.69 11.51 -13.41
C ASN A 282 -21.59 10.97 -14.85
N GLU A 283 -20.39 10.95 -15.45
CA GLU A 283 -20.13 10.38 -16.77
C GLU A 283 -19.88 8.86 -16.72
N GLY A 284 -19.92 8.25 -15.53
CA GLY A 284 -19.47 6.88 -15.27
C GLY A 284 -20.28 5.76 -15.93
N ALA A 285 -21.54 6.05 -16.27
CA ALA A 285 -22.42 5.11 -16.96
C ALA A 285 -22.02 4.93 -18.44
N ASP A 286 -21.47 5.98 -19.06
CA ASP A 286 -21.10 6.02 -20.47
C ASP A 286 -19.63 5.62 -20.70
N GLN A 287 -18.87 5.37 -19.62
CA GLN A 287 -17.47 4.96 -19.75
C GLN A 287 -17.36 3.52 -20.26
N PRO A 288 -16.44 3.26 -21.21
CA PRO A 288 -16.16 1.91 -21.66
C PRO A 288 -15.53 1.06 -20.54
N PRO A 289 -15.56 -0.28 -20.68
CA PRO A 289 -14.79 -1.20 -19.84
C PRO A 289 -13.31 -0.81 -19.71
N LEU A 290 -12.65 -1.28 -18.64
CA LEU A 290 -11.20 -1.13 -18.54
C LEU A 290 -10.54 -1.93 -19.67
N GLY A 291 -9.57 -1.29 -20.33
CA GLY A 291 -8.81 -1.92 -21.40
C GLY A 291 -7.80 -2.94 -20.89
N SER A 292 -7.30 -3.78 -21.79
CA SER A 292 -6.33 -4.84 -21.49
C SER A 292 -5.00 -4.33 -20.91
N GLU A 293 -4.70 -3.04 -21.07
CA GLU A 293 -3.54 -2.38 -20.47
C GLU A 293 -3.54 -2.44 -18.93
N PHE A 294 -4.71 -2.62 -18.30
CA PHE A 294 -4.85 -2.72 -16.85
C PHE A 294 -4.89 -4.17 -16.33
N ALA A 295 -4.82 -5.18 -17.20
CA ALA A 295 -4.89 -6.58 -16.80
C ALA A 295 -3.67 -7.05 -15.99
N LYS A 296 -2.54 -6.31 -16.06
CA LYS A 296 -1.33 -6.61 -15.30
C LYS A 296 -0.59 -5.33 -14.93
N TYR A 297 -0.36 -5.13 -13.64
CA TYR A 297 0.47 -4.04 -13.17
C TYR A 297 1.94 -4.30 -13.52
N ARG A 298 2.59 -3.28 -14.09
CA ARG A 298 4.01 -3.33 -14.43
C ARG A 298 4.74 -2.36 -13.53
N LYS A 299 5.91 -2.79 -13.03
CA LYS A 299 6.80 -1.92 -12.28
C LYS A 299 7.11 -0.68 -13.11
N VAL A 300 6.74 0.47 -12.58
CA VAL A 300 6.92 1.74 -13.24
C VAL A 300 8.39 2.17 -13.14
N ARG A 301 8.98 2.57 -14.25
CA ARG A 301 10.32 3.18 -14.29
C ARG A 301 10.18 4.69 -14.40
N TYR A 302 10.88 5.41 -13.56
CA TYR A 302 10.79 6.87 -13.51
C TYR A 302 11.09 7.53 -14.86
N GLU A 303 12.13 7.04 -15.54
CA GLU A 303 12.62 7.56 -16.81
C GLU A 303 11.63 7.34 -17.96
N ASP A 304 10.68 6.43 -17.79
CA ASP A 304 9.67 6.12 -18.82
C ASP A 304 8.53 7.14 -18.81
N HIS A 305 8.31 7.86 -17.70
CA HIS A 305 7.15 8.74 -17.53
C HIS A 305 7.49 10.21 -17.23
N ILE A 306 8.71 10.50 -16.76
CA ILE A 306 9.11 11.81 -16.26
C ILE A 306 10.28 12.37 -17.06
N VAL A 307 10.23 13.68 -17.34
CA VAL A 307 11.33 14.48 -17.89
C VAL A 307 12.02 15.19 -16.74
N LYS A 308 13.33 15.00 -16.62
CA LYS A 308 14.19 15.76 -15.70
C LYS A 308 14.86 16.90 -16.48
N THR A 309 14.64 18.14 -16.05
CA THR A 309 15.27 19.33 -16.63
C THR A 309 16.26 19.91 -15.63
N THR A 310 17.50 20.16 -16.07
CA THR A 310 18.54 20.81 -15.27
C THR A 310 18.74 22.23 -15.79
N HIS A 311 18.49 23.22 -14.95
CA HIS A 311 18.57 24.64 -15.28
C HIS A 311 19.97 25.15 -14.95
N GLN A 312 20.85 25.16 -15.95
CA GLN A 312 22.27 25.53 -15.77
C GLN A 312 22.49 27.02 -15.46
N ASP A 313 21.48 27.84 -15.66
CA ASP A 313 21.44 29.26 -15.34
C ASP A 313 21.01 29.54 -13.88
N ILE A 314 20.42 28.55 -13.20
CA ILE A 314 19.91 28.71 -11.83
C ILE A 314 20.75 27.89 -10.86
N ARG A 315 21.54 28.59 -10.03
CA ARG A 315 22.37 28.00 -8.98
C ARG A 315 21.68 28.02 -7.62
N LEU A 316 22.00 27.02 -6.80
CA LEU A 316 21.70 26.99 -5.38
C LEU A 316 22.22 28.29 -4.76
N PRO A 317 21.35 29.09 -4.12
CA PRO A 317 21.78 30.31 -3.47
C PRO A 317 22.87 30.01 -2.43
N PRO A 318 23.86 30.91 -2.25
CA PRO A 318 24.85 30.75 -1.20
C PRO A 318 24.19 30.53 0.16
N SER A 319 24.70 29.57 0.92
CA SER A 319 24.19 29.28 2.27
C SER A 319 24.22 30.54 3.14
N LYS A 320 23.09 30.84 3.78
CA LYS A 320 22.99 31.90 4.79
C LYS A 320 23.28 31.40 6.21
N ALA A 321 23.67 30.14 6.36
CA ALA A 321 24.06 29.59 7.65
C ALA A 321 25.26 30.37 8.21
N LEU A 322 25.18 30.79 9.47
CA LEU A 322 26.26 31.48 10.16
C LEU A 322 27.32 30.51 10.69
N ILE A 323 26.94 29.24 10.87
CA ILE A 323 27.79 28.16 11.35
C ILE A 323 27.55 26.88 10.54
N ASN A 324 28.61 26.10 10.36
CA ASN A 324 28.58 24.75 9.82
C ASN A 324 28.91 23.75 10.93
N ASN A 325 28.37 22.54 10.83
CA ASN A 325 28.75 21.39 11.65
C ASN A 325 29.20 20.27 10.70
N ASP A 326 30.50 20.01 10.69
CA ASP A 326 31.08 18.93 9.92
C ASP A 326 31.55 17.85 10.90
N ASN A 327 30.84 16.72 10.96
CA ASN A 327 31.12 15.57 11.83
C ASN A 327 31.32 15.93 13.32
N GLY A 328 30.49 16.83 13.86
CA GLY A 328 30.55 17.26 15.26
C GLY A 328 31.46 18.47 15.51
N VAL A 329 32.19 18.94 14.48
CA VAL A 329 33.02 20.14 14.58
C VAL A 329 32.24 21.35 14.10
N TRP A 330 31.93 22.26 15.02
CA TRP A 330 31.29 23.53 14.68
C TRP A 330 32.32 24.53 14.15
N THR A 331 32.03 25.15 13.00
CA THR A 331 32.86 26.20 12.39
C THR A 331 32.00 27.39 11.99
N LEU A 332 32.59 28.59 12.03
CA LEU A 332 31.92 29.83 11.62
C LEU A 332 32.06 29.99 10.10
N THR A 333 30.95 30.25 9.40
CA THR A 333 30.98 30.47 7.94
C THR A 333 31.54 31.86 7.60
N GLU A 334 31.91 32.08 6.34
CA GLU A 334 32.34 33.40 5.86
C GLU A 334 31.26 34.48 6.10
N LEU A 335 29.98 34.13 5.96
CA LEU A 335 28.88 35.04 6.30
C LEU A 335 28.82 35.32 7.81
N GLY A 336 28.97 34.29 8.64
CA GLY A 336 29.04 34.44 10.11
C GLY A 336 30.18 35.37 10.54
N LYS A 337 31.36 35.22 9.94
CA LYS A 337 32.51 36.11 10.14
C LYS A 337 32.21 37.54 9.70
N ALA A 338 31.69 37.72 8.49
CA ALA A 338 31.38 39.04 7.94
C ALA A 338 30.32 39.80 8.76
N GLN A 339 29.37 39.09 9.37
CA GLN A 339 28.35 39.68 10.24
C GLN A 339 28.82 39.90 11.69
N GLY A 340 30.08 39.57 11.99
CA GLY A 340 30.72 39.79 13.28
C GLY A 340 30.31 38.80 14.37
N TYR A 341 29.85 37.60 14.01
CA TYR A 341 29.58 36.55 15.00
C TYR A 341 30.87 35.87 15.46
N VAL A 342 30.84 35.33 16.67
CA VAL A 342 31.90 34.52 17.27
C VAL A 342 31.28 33.20 17.72
N LEU A 343 31.95 32.11 17.40
CA LEU A 343 31.56 30.75 17.76
C LEU A 343 32.42 30.25 18.93
N ASP A 344 31.79 29.87 20.02
CA ASP A 344 32.42 29.06 21.06
C ASP A 344 32.56 27.62 20.55
N LYS A 345 33.81 27.17 20.36
CA LYS A 345 34.13 25.85 19.81
C LYS A 345 33.82 24.70 20.78
N VAL A 346 33.66 24.97 22.07
CA VAL A 346 33.40 23.95 23.11
C VAL A 346 31.90 23.72 23.26
N THR A 347 31.11 24.80 23.26
CA THR A 347 29.66 24.74 23.46
C THR A 347 28.86 24.74 22.15
N GLY A 348 29.48 25.14 21.03
CA GLY A 348 28.81 25.39 19.76
C GLY A 348 27.98 26.67 19.76
N GLN A 349 28.08 27.49 20.83
CA GLN A 349 27.23 28.66 21.02
C GLN A 349 27.71 29.84 20.18
N LEU A 350 26.76 30.45 19.45
CA LEU A 350 27.00 31.62 18.61
C LEU A 350 26.69 32.90 19.39
N SER A 351 27.58 33.89 19.37
CA SER A 351 27.38 35.18 20.00
C SER A 351 27.83 36.32 19.10
N LYS A 352 27.20 37.49 19.22
CA LYS A 352 27.66 38.73 18.58
C LYS A 352 28.34 39.58 19.66
N PRO A 353 29.61 39.97 19.52
CA PRO A 353 30.25 40.86 20.47
C PRO A 353 29.46 42.17 20.53
N ILE A 354 28.88 42.48 21.68
CA ILE A 354 28.26 43.78 21.92
C ILE A 354 29.40 44.79 21.91
N ALA A 355 29.40 45.72 20.94
CA ALA A 355 30.27 46.89 21.01
C ALA A 355 29.95 47.61 22.33
N ARG A 356 31.00 47.90 23.12
CA ARG A 356 30.89 48.44 24.48
C ARG A 356 29.84 49.56 24.54
N ALA A 357 28.97 49.43 25.54
CA ALA A 357 27.87 50.33 25.81
C ALA A 357 28.37 51.75 26.07
N ASP A 358 27.99 52.67 25.19
CA ASP A 358 27.71 54.07 25.51
C ASP A 358 26.55 54.51 24.62
N GLU A 359 25.45 53.76 24.67
CA GLU A 359 24.09 54.20 24.34
C GLU A 359 23.18 53.00 24.64
N GLN A 360 22.24 53.17 25.58
CA GLN A 360 21.17 52.22 25.80
C GLN A 360 20.11 52.41 24.70
N PRO A 361 19.77 51.35 23.94
CA PRO A 361 18.40 51.25 23.46
C PRO A 361 17.76 49.89 23.75
N LYS A 362 16.44 50.00 23.97
CA LYS A 362 15.37 49.01 24.17
C LYS A 362 15.72 47.53 23.97
N ARG A 363 15.42 46.77 25.05
CA ARG A 363 15.39 45.30 25.12
C ARG A 363 14.75 44.67 23.87
N SER A 364 15.46 43.72 23.27
CA SER A 364 14.96 42.87 22.19
C SER A 364 14.07 41.76 22.76
N THR A 365 12.90 41.56 22.15
CA THR A 365 11.92 40.52 22.47
C THR A 365 12.46 39.09 22.33
N LEU A 366 13.58 38.89 21.60
CA LEU A 366 14.24 37.60 21.46
C LEU A 366 14.95 37.12 22.74
N ASP A 367 15.46 38.04 23.56
CA ASP A 367 16.21 37.70 24.77
C ASP A 367 15.30 37.22 25.92
N ASP A 368 14.04 37.62 25.90
CA ASP A 368 13.02 37.19 26.88
C ASP A 368 12.42 35.81 26.53
N ILE A 369 12.36 35.46 25.24
CA ILE A 369 11.85 34.16 24.77
C ILE A 369 12.81 33.01 25.16
N LEU A 370 14.12 33.24 25.09
CA LEU A 370 15.13 32.21 25.35
C LEU A 370 15.28 31.84 26.84
N ARG A 371 14.85 32.70 27.76
CA ARG A 371 15.03 32.47 29.21
C ARG A 371 13.85 31.77 29.89
N ASN A 372 12.65 31.83 29.31
CA ASN A 372 11.41 31.44 30.00
C ASN A 372 10.69 30.22 29.40
N ALA A 373 11.33 29.37 28.60
CA ALA A 373 10.67 28.17 28.07
C ALA A 373 10.78 26.96 29.02
N PRO A 374 9.67 26.45 29.60
CA PRO A 374 9.67 25.17 30.30
C PRO A 374 9.60 24.02 29.29
N ARG A 375 10.51 23.04 29.44
CA ARG A 375 10.57 21.69 28.82
C ARG A 375 9.88 21.55 27.45
N ARG A 376 10.65 21.60 26.34
CA ARG A 376 10.13 21.34 24.99
C ARG A 376 11.06 20.50 24.09
N TYR A 377 10.44 19.44 23.58
CA TYR A 377 10.38 18.88 22.21
C TYR A 377 11.56 19.08 21.23
N LEU A 378 11.94 17.96 20.60
CA LEU A 378 13.06 17.70 19.67
C LEU A 378 13.19 18.58 18.41
N LEU A 379 12.40 19.65 18.25
CA LEU A 379 12.37 20.46 17.02
C LEU A 379 12.53 21.98 17.21
N ASP A 380 12.70 22.48 18.44
CA ASP A 380 12.76 23.95 18.67
C ASP A 380 14.18 24.56 18.56
N ALA A 381 15.20 23.77 18.20
CA ALA A 381 16.57 24.28 17.95
C ALA A 381 16.84 24.67 16.49
N VAL A 382 15.81 24.74 15.64
CA VAL A 382 15.92 25.19 14.24
C VAL A 382 14.80 26.19 13.93
N ALA A 383 14.72 27.26 14.70
CA ALA A 383 13.94 28.45 14.33
C ALA A 383 14.82 29.39 13.48
N GLY A 384 15.27 28.89 12.33
CA GLY A 384 15.57 29.73 11.16
C GLY A 384 14.27 29.98 10.41
N ASN A 385 14.16 31.15 9.78
CA ASN A 385 12.97 31.64 9.07
C ASN A 385 12.15 30.56 8.35
N ARG A 386 10.82 30.70 8.31
CA ARG A 386 9.93 29.77 7.56
C ARG A 386 10.32 29.60 6.08
N ASP A 387 11.05 30.54 5.49
CA ASP A 387 11.63 30.43 4.15
C ASP A 387 12.91 29.56 4.07
N GLU A 388 13.64 29.37 5.19
CA GLU A 388 14.83 28.50 5.28
C GLU A 388 14.50 27.04 5.63
N LEU A 389 13.32 26.77 6.19
CA LEU A 389 12.87 25.39 6.45
C LEU A 389 12.56 24.63 5.15
N ALA A 390 12.26 25.33 4.06
CA ALA A 390 12.17 24.74 2.72
C ALA A 390 13.54 24.19 2.23
N THR A 391 14.65 24.74 2.75
CA THR A 391 16.00 24.40 2.29
C THR A 391 16.66 23.28 3.11
N ARG A 392 16.05 22.85 4.21
CA ARG A 392 16.73 21.98 5.20
C ARG A 392 15.98 20.71 5.63
N ARG A 393 15.03 20.24 4.81
CA ARG A 393 14.61 18.83 4.83
C ARG A 393 15.34 18.08 3.73
N ILE A 394 16.13 17.09 4.12
CA ILE A 394 16.87 16.18 3.25
C ILE A 394 15.84 15.43 2.37
N TRP A 395 15.65 15.91 1.14
CA TRP A 395 14.84 15.30 0.08
C TRP A 395 15.77 14.63 -0.98
N PRO A 396 15.25 13.81 -1.92
CA PRO A 396 15.75 12.47 -2.30
C PRO A 396 17.16 12.34 -2.88
N GLY A 397 17.97 13.38 -3.04
CA GLY A 397 19.37 13.25 -3.46
C GLY A 397 20.18 12.31 -2.54
N HIS A 398 19.85 12.29 -1.24
CA HIS A 398 20.39 11.33 -0.28
C HIS A 398 19.67 9.95 -0.29
N LEU A 399 18.42 9.88 -0.75
CA LEU A 399 17.67 8.62 -0.89
C LEU A 399 18.14 7.83 -2.13
N PHE A 400 18.51 8.52 -3.22
CA PHE A 400 19.10 7.92 -4.43
C PHE A 400 20.52 7.36 -4.21
N LYS A 401 21.19 7.72 -3.10
CA LYS A 401 22.45 7.08 -2.67
C LYS A 401 22.23 5.64 -2.16
N LEU A 402 21.05 5.31 -1.62
CA LEU A 402 20.75 3.97 -1.11
C LEU A 402 20.34 2.99 -2.22
N ILE A 403 19.78 3.48 -3.34
CA ILE A 403 19.30 2.61 -4.43
C ILE A 403 20.42 2.26 -5.43
N LYS A 404 21.45 3.11 -5.60
CA LYS A 404 22.58 2.81 -6.50
C LYS A 404 23.58 1.78 -5.95
N ASN A 405 23.53 1.48 -4.64
CA ASN A 405 24.45 0.53 -4.01
C ASN A 405 23.83 -0.87 -3.79
N TYR A 406 22.61 -1.12 -4.26
CA TYR A 406 22.05 -2.47 -4.30
C TYR A 406 22.37 -3.11 -5.67
N LYS A 407 23.47 -3.87 -5.70
CA LYS A 407 23.61 -5.00 -6.65
C LYS A 407 23.12 -6.26 -5.92
N PRO A 408 22.53 -7.23 -6.64
CA PRO A 408 21.75 -8.33 -6.06
C PRO A 408 22.48 -9.13 -4.99
#